data_AF-A0A5J4Q7U4-F1
#
_entry.id   AF-A0A5J4Q7U4-F1
#
_cell.length_a   1.000
_cell.length_b   1.000
_cell.length_c   1.000
_cell.angle_alpha   90.00
_cell.angle_beta   90.00
_cell.angle_gamma   90.00
#
_symmetry.space_group_name_H-M   'P 1'
#
loop_
_entity.id
_entity.type
_entity.pdbx_description
1 polymer ?
#
loop_
_entity_poly.entity_id
_entity_poly.type
_entity_poly.pdbx_seq_one_letter_code
_entity_poly.pdbx_strand_id
1 'polypeptide(L)'
;MKTIYRVTGILSLITLFVITSCNESSFLEEKPLSIYSAENTLVTGSDFQAAVNYLHNRARNMIYNTDPDTKYCFWYATDLAFCAADVNKLNKYAATHIPTVTHVVNMWRNTYVIVNQANL
;
A
#
# COMPACT_ATOMS: atom_id res chain seq x y z
N MET A 1 27.80 -12.35 -63.69
CA MET A 1 26.35 -12.51 -63.41
C MET A 1 26.03 -13.47 -62.26
N LYS A 2 26.40 -14.76 -62.29
CA LYS A 2 26.08 -15.73 -61.21
C LYS A 2 26.52 -15.31 -59.79
N THR A 3 27.68 -14.66 -59.65
CA THR A 3 28.20 -14.19 -58.35
C THR A 3 27.40 -13.03 -57.79
N ILE A 4 26.87 -12.16 -58.65
CA ILE A 4 26.03 -11.02 -58.25
C ILE A 4 24.72 -11.53 -57.65
N TYR A 5 24.01 -12.43 -58.34
CA TYR A 5 22.76 -13.03 -57.82
C TYR A 5 22.93 -13.78 -56.49
N ARG A 6 24.10 -14.39 -56.26
CA ARG A 6 24.43 -15.03 -54.97
C ARG A 6 24.58 -14.00 -53.85
N VAL A 7 25.28 -12.89 -54.11
CA VAL A 7 25.46 -11.81 -53.13
C VAL A 7 24.12 -11.11 -52.84
N THR A 8 23.29 -10.86 -53.86
CA THR A 8 21.95 -10.27 -53.64
C THR A 8 21.05 -11.22 -52.85
N GLY A 9 21.09 -12.53 -53.11
CA GLY A 9 20.31 -13.52 -52.36
C GLY A 9 20.71 -13.59 -50.88
N ILE A 10 22.02 -13.54 -50.58
CA ILE A 10 22.51 -13.50 -49.20
C ILE A 10 22.08 -12.20 -48.51
N LEU A 11 22.16 -11.07 -49.21
CA LEU A 11 21.75 -9.76 -48.67
C LEU A 11 20.25 -9.74 -48.36
N SER A 12 19.41 -10.31 -49.23
CA SER A 12 17.97 -10.43 -48.99
C SER A 12 17.62 -11.32 -47.78
N LEU A 13 18.36 -12.42 -47.58
CA LEU A 13 18.20 -13.29 -46.42
C LEU A 13 18.55 -12.60 -45.10
N ILE A 14 19.65 -11.84 -45.07
CA ILE A 14 20.06 -11.07 -43.89
C ILE A 14 19.00 -10.04 -43.53
N THR A 15 18.47 -9.30 -44.51
CA THR A 15 17.40 -8.32 -44.26
C THR A 15 16.14 -8.98 -43.68
N LEU A 16 15.78 -10.19 -44.14
CA LEU A 16 14.62 -10.93 -43.64
C LEU A 16 14.79 -11.36 -42.17
N PHE A 17 16.01 -11.70 -41.76
CA PHE A 17 16.34 -12.02 -40.37
C PHE A 17 16.30 -10.80 -39.47
N VAL A 18 16.76 -9.64 -39.95
CA VAL A 18 16.75 -8.40 -39.15
C VAL A 18 15.32 -7.95 -38.86
N ILE A 19 14.41 -8.01 -39.84
CA ILE A 19 13.00 -7.60 -39.66
C ILE A 19 12.16 -8.57 -38.82
N THR A 20 12.59 -9.82 -38.62
CA THR A 20 11.85 -10.84 -37.85
C THR A 20 12.42 -11.09 -36.45
N SER A 21 13.58 -10.53 -36.12
CA SER A 21 14.27 -10.80 -34.85
C SER A 21 13.76 -10.00 -33.65
N CYS A 22 13.11 -8.85 -33.87
CA CYS A 22 12.56 -8.04 -32.78
C CYS A 22 11.10 -8.38 -32.53
N ASN A 23 10.81 -9.07 -31.43
CA ASN A 23 9.44 -9.24 -30.93
C ASN A 23 9.04 -8.00 -30.10
N GLU A 24 8.67 -6.92 -30.79
CA GLU A 24 8.25 -5.66 -30.17
C GLU A 24 7.12 -5.86 -29.14
N SER A 25 6.23 -6.83 -29.37
CA SER A 25 5.11 -7.11 -28.47
C SER A 25 5.53 -7.64 -27.09
N SER A 26 6.63 -8.38 -27.02
CA SER A 26 7.20 -8.84 -25.74
C SER A 26 8.14 -7.81 -25.13
N PHE A 27 8.83 -7.02 -25.96
CA PHE A 27 9.73 -5.97 -25.49
C PHE A 27 8.99 -4.81 -24.81
N LEU A 28 7.79 -4.48 -25.30
CA LEU A 28 6.94 -3.42 -24.75
C LEU A 28 5.94 -3.93 -23.69
N GLU A 29 6.10 -5.17 -23.22
CA GLU A 29 5.28 -5.70 -22.13
C GLU A 29 5.74 -5.10 -20.78
N GLU A 30 5.18 -3.94 -20.42
CA GLU A 30 5.36 -3.38 -19.10
C GLU A 30 4.53 -4.15 -18.08
N LYS A 31 5.19 -5.01 -17.31
CA LYS A 31 4.59 -5.53 -16.08
C LYS A 31 4.68 -4.42 -15.04
N PRO A 32 3.57 -3.78 -14.63
CA PRO A 32 3.62 -2.79 -13.57
C PRO A 32 4.25 -3.47 -12.36
N LEU A 33 5.19 -2.79 -11.69
CA LEU A 33 5.68 -3.23 -10.38
C LEU A 33 4.43 -3.35 -9.50
N SER A 34 4.05 -4.59 -9.22
CA SER A 34 2.68 -4.95 -8.91
C SER A 34 2.09 -4.04 -7.84
N ILE A 35 0.94 -3.42 -8.13
CA ILE A 35 0.12 -2.85 -7.07
C ILE A 35 -0.17 -4.00 -6.11
N TYR A 36 0.27 -3.88 -4.85
CA TYR A 36 0.06 -4.91 -3.85
C TYR A 36 -1.43 -5.19 -3.72
N SER A 37 -1.85 -6.38 -4.14
CA SER A 37 -3.20 -6.91 -4.04
C SER A 37 -3.17 -8.20 -3.21
N ALA A 38 -4.30 -8.59 -2.63
CA ALA A 38 -4.38 -9.84 -1.88
C ALA A 38 -3.88 -11.03 -2.73
N GLU A 39 -4.23 -11.03 -4.03
CA GLU A 39 -3.88 -12.08 -4.99
C GLU A 39 -2.36 -12.23 -5.24
N ASN A 40 -1.59 -11.14 -5.15
CA ASN A 40 -0.14 -11.18 -5.37
C ASN A 40 0.69 -11.09 -4.09
N THR A 41 0.08 -10.72 -2.96
CA THR A 41 0.78 -10.51 -1.68
C THR A 41 0.49 -11.61 -0.66
N LEU A 42 -0.60 -12.38 -0.80
CA LEU A 42 -1.00 -13.44 0.14
C LEU A 42 -0.99 -14.81 -0.55
N VAL A 43 0.19 -15.25 -1.00
CA VAL A 43 0.34 -16.48 -1.81
C VAL A 43 0.75 -17.67 -0.94
N THR A 44 1.68 -17.45 -0.02
CA THR A 44 2.27 -18.50 0.82
C THR A 44 1.78 -18.41 2.27
N GLY A 45 1.88 -19.51 3.02
CA GLY A 45 1.54 -19.50 4.45
C GLY A 45 2.33 -18.46 5.27
N SER A 46 3.59 -18.19 4.90
CA SER A 46 4.39 -17.13 5.54
C SER A 46 3.83 -15.74 5.26
N ASP A 47 3.25 -15.50 4.09
CA ASP A 47 2.67 -14.21 3.75
C ASP A 47 1.41 -13.93 4.60
N PHE A 48 0.54 -14.94 4.73
CA PHE A 48 -0.62 -14.86 5.63
C PHE A 48 -0.20 -14.62 7.09
N GLN A 49 0.84 -15.31 7.57
CA GLN A 49 1.33 -15.09 8.93
C GLN A 49 1.89 -13.68 9.10
N ALA A 50 2.59 -13.14 8.10
CA ALA A 50 3.08 -11.77 8.12
C ALA A 50 1.93 -10.76 8.16
N ALA A 51 0.86 -10.98 7.40
CA ALA A 51 -0.34 -10.13 7.41
C ALA A 51 -1.05 -10.15 8.77
N VAL A 52 -1.20 -11.32 9.40
CA VAL A 52 -1.76 -11.44 10.76
C VAL A 52 -0.89 -10.73 11.79
N ASN A 53 0.44 -10.90 11.72
CA ASN A 53 1.39 -10.20 12.58
C ASN A 53 1.29 -8.67 12.42
N TYR A 54 1.12 -8.21 11.18
CA TYR A 54 0.90 -6.80 10.87
C TYR A 54 -0.39 -6.28 11.51
N LEU A 55 -1.50 -7.00 11.41
CA LEU A 55 -2.77 -6.63 12.05
C LEU A 55 -2.62 -6.47 13.57
N HIS A 56 -2.00 -7.44 14.24
CA HIS A 56 -1.73 -7.35 15.68
C HIS A 56 -0.79 -6.20 16.03
N ASN A 57 0.24 -5.96 15.22
CA ASN A 57 1.14 -4.84 15.41
C ASN A 57 0.42 -3.49 15.29
N ARG A 58 -0.46 -3.33 14.29
CA ARG A 58 -1.25 -2.10 14.09
C ARG A 58 -2.24 -1.87 15.22
N ALA A 59 -2.96 -2.90 15.67
CA ALA A 59 -3.85 -2.81 16.82
C ALA A 59 -3.09 -2.38 18.08
N ARG A 60 -1.93 -3.00 18.37
CA ARG A 60 -1.07 -2.62 19.49
C ARG A 60 -0.56 -1.18 19.34
N ASN A 61 -0.13 -0.79 18.15
CA ASN A 61 0.40 0.55 17.89
C ASN A 61 -0.66 1.62 18.16
N MET A 62 -1.90 1.40 17.72
CA MET A 62 -3.02 2.33 17.94
C MET A 62 -3.31 2.56 19.42
N ILE A 63 -3.28 1.50 20.24
CA ILE A 63 -3.64 1.58 21.66
C ILE A 63 -2.48 2.11 22.52
N TYR A 64 -1.21 1.85 22.15
CA TYR A 64 -0.09 2.12 23.05
C TYR A 64 0.97 3.08 22.52
N ASN A 65 1.24 3.08 21.21
CA ASN A 65 2.43 3.72 20.63
C ASN A 65 2.11 4.87 19.67
N THR A 66 0.84 5.18 19.42
CA THR A 66 0.45 6.37 18.65
C THR A 66 0.63 7.63 19.50
N ASP A 67 0.46 8.80 18.89
CA ASP A 67 0.54 10.06 19.62
C ASP A 67 -0.45 10.09 20.81
N PRO A 68 -0.08 10.72 21.94
CA PRO A 68 -0.89 10.69 23.14
C PRO A 68 -2.34 11.16 22.93
N ASP A 69 -2.55 12.21 22.13
CA ASP A 69 -3.88 12.77 21.94
C ASP A 69 -4.77 11.79 21.15
N THR A 70 -4.28 11.21 20.06
CA THR A 70 -5.01 10.16 19.31
C THR A 70 -5.26 8.91 20.16
N LYS A 71 -4.28 8.49 20.97
CA LYS A 71 -4.44 7.35 21.88
C LYS A 71 -5.55 7.59 22.88
N TYR A 72 -5.59 8.79 23.48
CA TYR A 72 -6.56 9.12 24.51
C TYR A 72 -7.96 9.40 23.96
N CYS A 73 -8.16 9.51 22.64
CA CYS A 73 -9.50 9.52 22.05
C CYS A 73 -10.34 8.28 22.43
N PHE A 74 -9.72 7.15 22.75
CA PHE A 74 -10.43 5.94 23.21
C PHE A 74 -10.82 5.95 24.70
N TRP A 75 -10.33 6.92 25.47
CA TRP A 75 -10.44 6.95 26.94
C TRP A 75 -11.12 8.21 27.45
N TYR A 76 -10.79 9.35 26.84
CA TYR A 76 -11.45 10.63 27.07
C TYR A 76 -12.86 10.63 26.49
N ALA A 77 -13.65 11.65 26.81
CA ALA A 77 -15.11 11.68 26.60
C ALA A 77 -15.94 10.79 27.54
N THR A 78 -15.31 10.32 28.61
CA THR A 78 -15.98 9.63 29.71
C THR A 78 -15.73 10.40 31.01
N ASP A 79 -16.42 10.02 32.06
CA ASP A 79 -16.17 10.50 33.43
C ASP A 79 -14.94 9.85 34.09
N LEU A 80 -14.27 8.92 33.40
CA LEU A 80 -13.13 8.17 33.94
C LEU A 80 -11.77 8.84 33.71
N ALA A 81 -11.66 9.75 32.74
CA ALA A 81 -10.37 10.26 32.30
C ALA A 81 -10.42 11.74 31.91
N PHE A 82 -9.46 12.51 32.43
CA PHE A 82 -9.36 13.96 32.24
C PHE A 82 -7.90 14.37 31.99
N CYS A 83 -7.65 15.19 30.97
CA CYS A 83 -6.31 15.71 30.67
C CYS A 83 -5.95 16.86 31.62
N ALA A 84 -5.10 16.60 32.62
CA ALA A 84 -4.64 17.64 33.54
C ALA A 84 -3.57 18.56 32.94
N ALA A 85 -2.83 18.10 31.92
CA ALA A 85 -1.73 18.86 31.33
C ALA A 85 -2.20 19.98 30.39
N ASP A 86 -3.33 19.79 29.72
CA ASP A 86 -3.95 20.80 28.86
C ASP A 86 -5.47 20.60 28.80
N VAL A 87 -6.18 21.51 29.46
CA VAL A 87 -7.64 21.47 29.60
C VAL A 87 -8.40 21.87 28.34
N ASN A 88 -7.72 22.42 27.33
CA ASN A 88 -8.35 22.85 26.08
C ASN A 88 -8.38 21.77 25.00
N LYS A 89 -7.74 20.63 25.21
CA LYS A 89 -7.78 19.48 24.30
C LYS A 89 -9.11 18.72 24.43
N LEU A 90 -9.03 17.39 24.37
CA LEU A 90 -10.12 16.43 24.40
C LEU A 90 -11.10 16.57 25.57
N ASN A 91 -10.74 17.31 26.63
CA ASN A 91 -11.67 17.66 27.72
C ASN A 91 -12.85 18.52 27.22
N LYS A 92 -12.64 19.38 26.22
CA LYS A 92 -13.68 20.21 25.61
C LYS A 92 -14.37 19.44 24.50
N TYR A 93 -15.17 18.45 24.87
CA TYR A 93 -15.75 17.48 23.94
C TYR A 93 -16.42 18.13 22.71
N ALA A 94 -17.33 19.08 22.92
CA ALA A 94 -18.07 19.73 21.83
C ALA A 94 -17.18 20.47 20.81
N ALA A 95 -16.00 20.95 21.22
CA ALA A 95 -15.09 21.67 20.34
C ALA A 95 -14.00 20.77 19.73
N THR A 96 -13.68 19.65 20.38
CA THR A 96 -12.51 18.82 20.03
C THR A 96 -12.86 17.46 19.44
N HIS A 97 -14.05 16.93 19.71
CA HIS A 97 -14.57 15.71 19.10
C HIS A 97 -15.36 16.01 17.82
N ILE A 98 -14.72 16.70 16.88
CA ILE A 98 -15.30 17.02 15.58
C ILE A 98 -14.45 16.41 14.45
N PRO A 99 -15.02 16.16 13.25
CA PRO A 99 -14.34 15.45 12.17
C PRO A 99 -13.14 16.20 11.56
N THR A 100 -12.89 17.45 11.95
CA THR A 100 -11.78 18.26 11.45
C THR A 100 -10.57 18.23 12.37
N VAL A 101 -10.71 17.70 13.59
CA VAL A 101 -9.63 17.68 14.58
C VAL A 101 -8.70 16.49 14.34
N THR A 102 -7.39 16.77 14.29
CA THR A 102 -6.36 15.83 13.84
C THR A 102 -6.40 14.47 14.57
N HIS A 103 -6.52 14.46 15.89
CA HIS A 103 -6.49 13.22 16.66
C HIS A 103 -7.75 12.35 16.44
N VAL A 104 -8.92 12.97 16.20
CA VAL A 104 -10.15 12.24 15.84
C VAL A 104 -10.01 11.62 14.45
N VAL A 105 -9.48 12.38 13.49
CA VAL A 105 -9.23 11.91 12.12
C VAL A 105 -8.19 10.78 12.11
N ASN A 106 -7.13 10.90 12.91
CA ASN A 106 -6.10 9.87 13.01
C ASN A 106 -6.64 8.59 13.64
N MET A 107 -7.45 8.70 14.71
CA MET A 107 -8.13 7.56 15.33
C MET A 107 -8.99 6.82 14.30
N TRP A 108 -9.80 7.56 13.54
CA TRP A 108 -10.64 7.01 12.48
C TRP A 108 -9.82 6.29 11.41
N ARG A 109 -8.81 6.97 10.84
CA ARG A 109 -7.94 6.40 9.79
C ARG A 109 -7.21 5.15 10.27
N ASN A 110 -6.64 5.18 11.47
CA ASN A 110 -5.91 4.04 12.03
C ASN A 110 -6.83 2.83 12.21
N THR A 111 -8.06 3.05 12.67
CA THR A 111 -9.06 1.98 12.84
C THR A 111 -9.48 1.41 11.50
N TYR A 112 -9.77 2.26 10.50
CA TYR A 112 -10.16 1.81 9.17
C TYR A 112 -9.06 1.09 8.41
N VAL A 113 -7.79 1.43 8.65
CA VAL A 113 -6.67 0.65 8.10
C VAL A 113 -6.70 -0.78 8.63
N ILE A 114 -6.94 -0.99 9.94
CA ILE A 114 -7.02 -2.34 10.52
C ILE A 114 -8.20 -3.11 9.91
N VAL A 115 -9.38 -2.50 9.82
CA VAL A 115 -10.56 -3.13 9.23
C VAL A 115 -10.33 -3.50 7.76
N ASN A 116 -9.77 -2.58 6.97
CA ASN A 116 -9.51 -2.82 5.56
C ASN A 116 -8.52 -3.98 5.36
N GLN A 117 -7.46 -4.02 6.17
CA GLN A 117 -6.44 -5.07 6.08
C GLN A 117 -6.93 -6.43 6.59
N ALA A 118 -7.93 -6.46 7.48
CA ALA A 118 -8.56 -7.69 7.95
C ALA A 118 -9.58 -8.26 6.94
N ASN A 119 -10.09 -7.43 6.03
CA ASN A 119 -11.03 -7.83 4.98
C ASN A 119 -10.36 -8.18 3.65
N LEU A 120 -9.04 -7.98 3.53
CA LEU A 120 -8.24 -8.47 2.41
C LEU A 120 -8.22 -10.00 2.39
#